data_AF-A0A931D467-F1
#
_entry.id   AF-A0A931D467-F1
#
_cell.length_a   1.000
_cell.length_b   1.000
_cell.length_c   1.000
_cell.angle_alpha   90.00
_cell.angle_beta   90.00
_cell.angle_gamma   90.00
#
_symmetry.space_group_name_H-M   'P 1'
#
loop_
_entity.id
_entity.type
_entity.pdbx_description
1 polymer ?
#
loop_
_entity_poly.entity_id
_entity_poly.type
_entity_poly.pdbx_seq_one_letter_code
_entity_poly.pdbx_strand_id
1 'polypeptide(L)'
;MNHARKNQPLVLPDDLAEAQLLMERLSADCTRVRGQIDAAKAERQATGRYADPNWFHRVSTALRWMNRDRQRLQDHIAALRRRAGAGHDQALIKRLRVLVGEEAFEACRQLAAHDEVGGHG
;
A
#
# COMPACT_ATOMS: atom_id res chain seq x y z
N MET A 1 25.06 -3.26 16.51
CA MET A 1 23.72 -3.49 17.12
C MET A 1 22.92 -2.20 17.04
N ASN A 2 22.03 -2.08 16.05
CA ASN A 2 21.31 -0.84 15.78
C ASN A 2 19.95 -0.92 16.48
N HIS A 3 19.74 -0.14 17.54
CA HIS A 3 18.42 0.03 18.16
C HIS A 3 17.55 0.87 17.24
N ALA A 4 16.98 0.23 16.22
CA ALA A 4 16.00 0.83 15.34
C ALA A 4 14.84 1.39 16.18
N ARG A 5 14.59 2.69 15.99
CA ARG A 5 13.69 3.55 16.74
C ARG A 5 12.29 2.95 16.86
N LYS A 6 12.01 2.30 18.00
CA LYS A 6 10.68 1.80 18.34
C LYS A 6 9.77 3.03 18.48
N ASN A 7 8.84 3.23 17.53
CA ASN A 7 7.77 4.24 17.51
C ASN A 7 7.97 5.52 16.66
N GLN A 8 8.94 5.61 15.75
CA GLN A 8 8.83 6.65 14.72
C GLN A 8 7.81 6.23 13.66
N PRO A 9 6.89 7.13 13.23
CA PRO A 9 6.02 6.87 12.10
C PRO A 9 6.84 6.40 10.90
N LEU A 10 6.37 5.36 10.21
CA LEU A 10 6.98 4.93 8.96
C LEU A 10 7.05 6.11 7.99
N VAL A 11 8.25 6.43 7.52
CA VAL A 11 8.45 7.42 6.45
C VAL A 11 7.97 6.77 5.15
N LEU A 12 7.00 7.41 4.49
CA LEU A 12 6.41 6.91 3.26
C LEU A 12 7.27 7.35 2.06
N PRO A 13 7.81 6.43 1.24
CA PRO A 13 8.61 6.79 0.08
C PRO A 13 7.77 7.43 -1.03
N ASP A 14 8.32 8.39 -1.77
CA ASP A 14 7.62 9.03 -2.89
C ASP A 14 7.71 8.22 -4.20
N ASP A 15 8.63 7.27 -4.28
CA ASP A 15 8.79 6.36 -5.40
C ASP A 15 7.99 5.05 -5.21
N LEU A 16 7.38 4.56 -6.29
CA LEU A 16 6.55 3.35 -6.25
C LEU A 16 7.37 2.08 -5.98
N ALA A 17 8.55 1.96 -6.59
CA ALA A 17 9.41 0.79 -6.41
C ALA A 17 9.99 0.77 -4.98
N GLU A 18 10.41 1.92 -4.46
CA GLU A 18 10.85 2.04 -3.06
C GLU A 18 9.72 1.71 -2.07
N ALA A 19 8.50 2.19 -2.33
CA ALA A 19 7.34 1.87 -1.50
C ALA A 19 7.00 0.36 -1.54
N GLN A 20 7.16 -0.30 -2.69
CA GLN A 20 6.96 -1.75 -2.83
C GLN A 20 8.02 -2.55 -2.08
N LEU A 21 9.30 -2.19 -2.17
CA LEU A 21 10.38 -2.82 -1.42
C LEU A 21 10.18 -2.67 0.09
N LEU A 22 9.74 -1.48 0.53
CA LEU A 22 9.41 -1.24 1.93
C LEU A 22 8.23 -2.11 2.39
N MET A 23 7.23 -2.32 1.54
CA MET A 23 6.07 -3.17 1.82
C MET A 23 6.48 -4.63 1.97
N GLU A 24 7.33 -5.14 1.09
CA GLU A 24 7.84 -6.50 1.16
C GLU A 24 8.60 -6.73 2.48
N ARG A 25 9.52 -5.81 2.81
CA ARG A 25 10.30 -5.89 4.05
C ARG A 25 9.40 -5.86 5.30
N LEU A 26 8.44 -4.93 5.34
CA LEU A 26 7.53 -4.80 6.48
C LEU A 26 6.60 -6.02 6.61
N SER A 27 6.21 -6.63 5.49
CA SER A 27 5.42 -7.87 5.47
C SER A 27 6.23 -9.05 5.99
N ALA A 28 7.50 -9.18 5.59
CA ALA A 28 8.40 -10.20 6.11
C ALA A 28 8.63 -10.05 7.64
N ASP A 29 8.81 -8.81 8.12
CA ASP A 29 8.94 -8.53 9.55
C ASP A 29 7.66 -8.85 10.33
N CYS A 30 6.48 -8.51 9.80
CA CYS A 30 5.20 -8.90 10.37
C CYS A 30 5.10 -10.42 10.51
N THR A 31 5.40 -11.17 9.45
CA THR A 31 5.37 -12.64 9.43
C THR A 31 6.33 -13.23 10.46
N ARG A 32 7.54 -12.68 10.57
CA ARG A 32 8.53 -13.12 11.55
C ARG A 32 8.06 -12.93 13.00
N VAL A 33 7.54 -11.75 13.34
CA VAL A 33 7.02 -11.47 14.69
C VAL A 33 5.78 -12.30 14.99
N ARG A 34 4.89 -12.49 14.00
CA ARG A 34 3.74 -13.39 14.12
C ARG A 34 4.20 -14.82 14.42
N GLY A 35 5.19 -15.33 13.69
CA GLY A 35 5.76 -16.65 13.90
C GLY A 35 6.34 -16.83 15.31
N GLN A 36 6.99 -15.81 15.88
CA GLN A 36 7.44 -15.85 17.28
C GLN A 36 6.30 -15.98 18.28
N ILE A 37 5.21 -15.24 18.06
CA ILE A 37 4.00 -15.31 18.91
C ILE A 37 3.36 -16.69 18.80
N ASP A 38 3.25 -17.22 17.58
CA ASP A 38 2.58 -18.49 17.35
C ASP A 38 3.43 -19.67 17.85
N ALA A 39 4.76 -19.61 17.72
CA ALA A 39 5.67 -20.57 18.34
C ALA A 39 5.54 -20.58 19.88
N ALA A 40 5.48 -19.41 20.52
CA ALA A 40 5.27 -19.33 21.96
C ALA A 40 3.90 -19.87 22.41
N LYS A 41 2.86 -19.71 21.59
CA LYS A 41 1.55 -20.31 21.84
C LYS A 41 1.59 -21.84 21.69
N ALA A 42 2.28 -22.34 20.67
CA ALA A 42 2.44 -23.77 20.44
C ALA A 42 3.21 -24.43 21.59
N GLU A 43 4.29 -23.80 22.06
CA GLU A 43 5.05 -24.23 23.24
C GLU A 43 4.14 -24.31 24.48
N ARG A 44 3.33 -23.27 24.73
CA ARG A 44 2.35 -23.28 25.82
C ARG A 44 1.36 -24.45 25.68
N GLN A 45 0.90 -24.75 24.47
CA GLN A 45 -0.03 -25.85 24.24
C GLN A 45 0.63 -27.21 24.48
N ALA A 46 1.90 -27.36 24.13
CA ALA A 46 2.65 -28.60 24.29
C ALA A 46 3.10 -28.85 25.74
N THR A 47 3.57 -27.83 26.45
CA THR A 47 4.23 -27.98 27.76
C THR A 47 3.50 -27.33 28.92
N GLY A 48 2.42 -26.59 28.65
CA GLY A 48 1.67 -25.81 29.65
C GLY A 48 2.41 -24.56 30.14
N ARG A 49 3.65 -24.31 29.68
CA ARG A 49 4.48 -23.18 30.13
C ARG A 49 4.14 -21.92 29.36
N TYR A 50 3.90 -20.84 30.08
CA TYR A 50 3.63 -19.54 29.49
C TYR A 50 4.93 -18.82 29.16
N ALA A 51 4.96 -18.15 28.01
CA ALA A 51 6.00 -17.17 27.72
C ALA A 51 5.88 -15.98 28.68
N ASP A 52 6.99 -15.24 28.84
CA ASP A 52 7.03 -14.05 29.68
C ASP A 52 5.92 -13.05 29.28
N PRO A 53 5.03 -12.65 30.21
CA PRO A 53 3.90 -11.76 29.90
C PRO A 53 4.33 -10.40 29.33
N ASN A 54 5.45 -9.85 29.82
CA ASN A 54 5.97 -8.56 29.35
C ASN A 54 6.48 -8.66 27.92
N TRP A 55 7.21 -9.73 27.59
CA TRP A 55 7.62 -10.06 26.24
C TRP A 55 6.41 -10.22 25.33
N PHE A 56 5.40 -11.02 25.73
CA PHE A 56 4.21 -11.27 24.93
C PHE A 56 3.44 -9.98 24.62
N HIS A 57 3.29 -9.11 25.62
CA HIS A 57 2.65 -7.81 25.45
C HIS A 57 3.45 -6.90 24.51
N ARG A 58 4.78 -6.88 24.65
CA ARG A 58 5.67 -6.09 23.79
C ARG A 58 5.62 -6.54 22.34
N VAL A 59 5.72 -7.85 22.06
CA VAL A 59 5.69 -8.36 20.67
C VAL A 59 4.31 -8.20 20.04
N SER A 60 3.23 -8.40 20.81
CA SER A 60 1.85 -8.17 20.34
C SER A 60 1.62 -6.71 20.00
N THR A 61 2.13 -5.80 20.84
CA THR A 61 2.06 -4.36 20.60
C THR A 61 2.86 -4.00 19.36
N ALA A 62 4.12 -4.44 19.25
CA ALA A 62 4.96 -4.20 18.07
C ALA A 62 4.28 -4.67 16.78
N LEU A 63 3.68 -5.86 16.78
CA LEU A 63 2.96 -6.40 15.64
C LEU A 63 1.74 -5.55 15.25
N ARG A 64 1.02 -4.99 16.24
CA ARG A 64 -0.09 -4.06 15.97
C ARG A 64 0.40 -2.81 15.25
N TRP A 65 1.48 -2.20 15.71
CA TRP A 65 2.08 -1.02 15.06
C TRP A 65 2.55 -1.34 13.64
N MET A 66 3.23 -2.47 13.45
CA MET A 66 3.67 -2.92 12.13
C MET A 66 2.51 -3.14 11.16
N ASN A 67 1.41 -3.75 11.61
CA ASN A 67 0.21 -3.94 10.77
C ASN A 67 -0.44 -2.60 10.38
N ARG A 68 -0.47 -1.65 11.32
CA ARG A 68 -0.99 -0.31 11.02
C ARG A 68 -0.12 0.42 9.99
N ASP A 69 1.20 0.32 10.12
CA ASP A 69 2.13 0.94 9.18
C ASP A 69 2.06 0.25 7.80
N ARG A 70 1.83 -1.07 7.78
CA ARG A 70 1.57 -1.83 6.55
C ARG A 70 0.31 -1.33 5.85
N GLN A 71 -0.77 -1.10 6.58
CA GLN A 71 -2.01 -0.55 6.01
C GLN A 71 -1.77 0.85 5.41
N ARG A 72 -1.09 1.73 6.15
CA ARG A 72 -0.74 3.08 5.67
C ARG A 72 0.09 3.03 4.39
N LEU A 73 1.05 2.13 4.32
CA LEU A 73 1.89 1.95 3.13
C LEU A 73 1.09 1.39 1.95
N GLN A 74 0.14 0.48 2.19
CA GLN A 74 -0.75 -0.04 1.17
C GLN A 74 -1.60 1.08 0.53
N ASP A 75 -2.19 1.93 1.36
CA ASP A 75 -3.00 3.06 0.92
C ASP A 75 -2.15 4.07 0.13
N HIS A 76 -0.91 4.30 0.58
CA HIS A 76 0.05 5.17 -0.10
C HIS A 76 0.48 4.63 -1.47
N ILE A 77 0.78 3.33 -1.58
CA ILE A 77 1.08 2.67 -2.86
C ILE A 77 -0.10 2.80 -3.84
N ALA A 78 -1.33 2.63 -3.35
CA ALA A 78 -2.52 2.83 -4.17
C ALA A 78 -2.65 4.29 -4.65
N ALA A 79 -2.35 5.27 -3.79
CA ALA A 79 -2.31 6.68 -4.17
C ALA A 79 -1.22 6.97 -5.22
N LEU A 80 -0.01 6.42 -5.06
CA LEU A 80 1.08 6.54 -6.03
C LEU A 80 0.70 5.99 -7.40
N ARG A 81 0.09 4.81 -7.45
CA ARG A 81 -0.39 4.21 -8.71
C ARG A 81 -1.45 5.06 -9.40
N ARG A 82 -2.41 5.62 -8.64
CA ARG A 82 -3.41 6.53 -9.19
C ARG A 82 -2.79 7.80 -9.78
N ARG A 83 -1.81 8.39 -9.09
CA ARG A 83 -1.07 9.56 -9.60
C ARG A 83 -0.28 9.25 -10.87
N ALA A 84 0.38 8.09 -10.91
CA ALA A 84 1.13 7.65 -12.09
C ALA A 84 0.21 7.40 -13.30
N GLY A 85 -0.95 6.75 -13.09
CA GLY A 85 -1.95 6.53 -14.13
C GLY A 85 -2.53 7.85 -14.66
N ALA A 86 -2.97 8.75 -13.77
CA ALA A 86 -3.50 10.05 -14.16
C ALA A 86 -2.48 10.90 -14.95
N GLY A 87 -1.20 10.83 -14.60
CA GLY A 87 -0.12 11.47 -15.36
C GLY A 87 0.05 10.88 -16.76
N HIS A 88 -0.05 9.56 -16.90
CA HIS A 88 -0.02 8.87 -18.19
C HIS A 88 -1.20 9.29 -19.07
N ASP A 89 -2.43 9.27 -18.54
CA ASP A 89 -3.64 9.63 -19.26
C ASP A 89 -3.60 11.09 -19.72
N GLN A 90 -3.15 12.01 -18.85
CA GLN A 90 -3.00 13.41 -19.21
C GLN A 90 -1.97 13.62 -20.32
N ALA A 91 -0.84 12.91 -20.26
CA ALA A 91 0.18 12.96 -21.30
C ALA A 91 -0.33 12.40 -22.64
N LEU A 92 -1.08 11.29 -22.59
CA LEU A 92 -1.71 10.67 -23.74
C LEU A 92 -2.74 11.60 -24.37
N ILE A 93 -3.67 12.17 -23.58
CA ILE A 93 -4.67 13.13 -24.04
C ILE A 93 -4.00 14.33 -24.73
N LYS A 94 -2.96 14.89 -24.11
CA LYS A 94 -2.22 16.01 -24.69
C LYS A 94 -1.60 15.63 -26.04
N ARG A 95 -1.05 14.42 -26.17
CA ARG A 95 -0.49 13.93 -27.44
C ARG A 95 -1.55 13.64 -28.49
N LEU A 96 -2.67 13.03 -28.12
CA LEU A 96 -3.79 12.77 -29.01
C LEU A 96 -4.34 14.08 -29.57
N ARG A 97 -4.57 15.09 -28.73
CA ARG A 97 -5.03 16.42 -29.15
C ARG A 97 -4.12 17.07 -30.19
N VAL A 98 -2.81 16.88 -30.08
CA VAL A 98 -1.85 17.36 -31.09
C VAL A 98 -1.91 16.54 -32.38
N LEU A 99 -2.05 15.22 -32.28
CA LEU A 99 -2.05 14.32 -33.44
C LEU A 99 -3.33 14.43 -34.29
N VAL A 100 -4.50 14.50 -33.65
CA VAL A 100 -5.79 14.54 -34.35
C VAL A 100 -6.24 15.97 -34.68
N GLY A 101 -5.60 16.97 -34.07
CA GLY A 101 -6.00 18.37 -34.17
C GLY A 101 -7.16 18.73 -33.24
N GLU A 102 -7.28 20.03 -32.94
CA GLU A 102 -8.24 20.55 -31.95
C GLU A 102 -9.69 20.22 -32.31
N GLU A 103 -10.05 20.37 -33.58
CA GLU A 103 -11.41 20.24 -34.08
C GLU A 103 -11.91 18.79 -34.02
N ALA A 104 -11.09 17.84 -34.47
CA ALA A 104 -11.41 16.42 -34.36
C ALA A 104 -11.41 15.93 -32.90
N PHE A 105 -10.51 16.47 -32.06
CA PHE A 105 -10.47 16.13 -30.64
C PHE A 105 -11.74 16.57 -29.92
N GLU A 106 -12.22 17.79 -30.17
CA GLU A 106 -13.45 18.30 -29.56
C GLU A 106 -14.71 17.60 -30.09
N ALA A 107 -14.74 17.24 -31.38
CA ALA A 107 -15.80 16.39 -31.95
C ALA A 107 -15.87 15.03 -31.26
N CYS A 108 -14.72 14.37 -31.02
CA CYS A 108 -14.67 13.11 -30.26
C CYS A 108 -15.17 13.29 -28.81
N ARG A 109 -14.86 14.41 -28.15
CA ARG A 109 -15.34 14.70 -26.80
C ARG A 109 -16.85 14.90 -26.74
N GLN A 110 -17.42 15.60 -27.73
CA GLN A 110 -18.86 15.81 -27.83
C GLN A 110 -19.62 14.51 -28.07
N LEU A 111 -19.08 13.62 -28.91
CA LEU A 111 -19.64 12.28 -29.13
C LEU A 111 -19.61 11.44 -27.84
N ALA A 112 -18.49 11.44 -27.11
CA ALA A 112 -18.39 10.72 -25.84
C ALA A 112 -19.38 11.25 -24.78
N ALA A 113 -19.57 12.58 -24.70
CA ALA A 113 -20.53 13.19 -23.78
C ALA A 113 -22.00 12.84 -24.12
N HIS A 114 -22.30 12.59 -25.40
CA HIS A 114 -23.63 12.17 -25.85
C HIS A 114 -23.89 10.67 -25.59
N ASP A 115 -22.85 9.83 -25.65
CA ASP A 115 -22.94 8.38 -25.42
C ASP A 115 -23.20 8.04 -23.94
N GLU A 116 -22.63 8.80 -22.99
CA GLU A 116 -22.89 8.59 -21.55
C GLU A 116 -24.34 8.93 -21.13
N VAL A 117 -25.06 9.71 -21.94
CA VAL A 117 -26.47 10.05 -21.72
C VAL A 117 -27.41 8.97 -22.29
N GLY A 118 -26.92 8.09 -23.17
CA GLY A 118 -27.69 6.99 -23.79
C GLY A 118 -27.59 5.62 -23.09
N GLY A 119 -26.75 5.49 -22.06
CA GLY A 119 -26.42 4.22 -21.39
C GLY A 119 -27.36 3.79 -20.24
N HIS A 120 -28.59 4.32 -20.17
CA HIS A 120 -29.66 3.82 -19.29
C HIS A 120 -30.87 3.44 -20.14
N GLY A 121 -30.83 2.21 -20.66
CA GLY A 121 -31.94 1.51 -21.29
C GLY A 121 -31.83 0.02 -21.01
#